data_AF-A0A917E9D9-F1
#
_entry.id   AF-A0A917E9D9-F1
#
_cell.length_a   1.000
_cell.length_b   1.000
_cell.length_c   1.000
_cell.angle_alpha   90.00
_cell.angle_beta   90.00
_cell.angle_gamma   90.00
#
_symmetry.space_group_name_H-M   'P 1'
#
loop_
_entity.id
_entity.type
_entity.pdbx_description
1 polymer ?
#
loop_
_entity_poly.entity_id
_entity_poly.type
_entity_poly.pdbx_seq_one_letter_code
_entity_poly.pdbx_strand_id
1 'polypeptide(L)'
;MKKLRLIFILIFSFPILSYCQTNDSIEKRKVTKLSINCSSHVERNPLYVVKIKGKTTQDRPKSKKFKESFLSELKPEWIKTTKILKASKGLEKYGSIAKDGVILVILKNDSWKKMSTEFQNRFK
;
A
#
# COMPACT_ATOMS: atom_id res chain seq x y z
N MET A 1 42.69 38.50 62.00
CA MET A 1 41.27 38.13 61.76
C MET A 1 40.85 38.05 60.28
N LYS A 2 41.75 38.20 59.29
CA LYS A 2 41.37 38.11 57.86
C LYS A 2 41.33 36.66 57.33
N LYS A 3 42.20 35.78 57.85
CA LYS A 3 42.27 34.35 57.46
C LYS A 3 41.07 33.52 57.93
N LEU A 4 40.48 33.86 59.08
CA LEU A 4 39.31 33.16 59.64
C LEU A 4 38.00 33.50 58.89
N ARG A 5 37.89 34.71 58.34
CA ARG A 5 36.77 35.11 57.47
C ARG A 5 36.76 34.37 56.13
N LEU A 6 37.94 34.04 55.58
CA LEU A 6 38.04 33.32 54.31
C LEU A 6 37.62 31.85 54.43
N ILE A 7 37.90 31.22 55.57
CA ILE A 7 37.53 29.83 55.87
C ILE A 7 36.00 29.68 55.99
N PHE A 8 35.31 30.65 56.58
CA PHE A 8 33.84 30.61 56.68
C PHE A 8 33.12 30.71 55.32
N ILE A 9 33.69 31.46 54.37
CA ILE A 9 33.14 31.60 53.02
C ILE A 9 33.30 30.29 52.22
N LEU A 10 34.40 29.58 52.43
CA LEU A 10 34.68 28.29 51.76
C LEU A 10 33.76 27.16 52.25
N ILE A 11 33.36 27.16 53.52
CA ILE A 11 32.50 26.10 54.09
C ILE A 11 31.03 26.28 53.67
N PHE A 12 30.58 27.52 53.49
CA PHE A 12 29.19 27.80 53.08
C PHE A 12 28.92 27.62 51.57
N SER A 13 29.95 27.55 50.72
CA SER A 13 29.76 27.41 49.25
C SER A 13 29.80 25.97 48.74
N PHE A 14 30.29 25.01 49.53
CA PHE A 14 30.45 23.61 49.09
C PHE A 14 29.18 22.74 49.02
N PRO A 15 28.07 22.96 49.77
CA PRO A 15 26.94 22.03 49.73
C PRO A 15 26.01 22.21 48.51
N ILE A 16 26.16 23.28 47.72
CA ILE A 16 25.24 23.60 46.60
C ILE A 16 25.52 22.74 45.36
N LEU A 17 26.74 22.20 45.20
CA LEU A 17 27.07 21.35 44.05
C LEU A 17 26.48 19.94 44.13
N SER A 18 26.15 19.45 45.32
CA SER A 18 25.70 18.06 45.52
C SER A 18 24.22 17.83 45.19
N TYR A 19 23.43 18.89 44.98
CA TYR A 19 22.00 18.78 44.63
C TYR A 19 21.73 18.76 43.12
N CYS A 20 22.76 18.83 42.26
CA CYS A 20 22.56 18.98 40.81
C CYS A 20 22.62 17.69 39.99
N GLN A 21 22.70 16.50 40.60
CA GLN A 21 22.81 15.26 39.82
C GLN A 21 21.87 14.15 40.26
N THR A 22 20.57 14.34 40.08
CA THR A 22 19.62 13.22 39.88
C THR A 22 18.51 13.64 38.94
N ASN A 23 18.83 13.84 37.66
CA ASN A 23 17.82 13.87 36.60
C ASN A 23 18.47 13.38 35.30
N ASP A 24 19.05 12.17 35.34
CA ASP A 24 19.38 11.48 34.09
C ASP A 24 18.07 11.08 33.42
N SER A 25 17.70 11.97 32.50
CA SER A 25 16.72 11.94 31.44
C SER A 25 16.39 10.54 30.91
N ILE A 26 15.56 9.80 31.64
CA ILE A 26 14.49 9.03 30.98
C ILE A 26 13.50 10.08 30.49
N GLU A 27 13.87 10.80 29.43
CA GLU A 27 12.90 11.54 28.64
C GLU A 27 11.93 10.48 28.13
N LYS A 28 10.80 10.33 28.82
CA LYS A 28 9.69 9.50 28.35
C LYS A 28 9.25 10.16 27.05
N ARG A 29 9.88 9.77 25.93
CA ARG A 29 9.50 10.21 24.59
C ARG A 29 8.01 9.95 24.52
N LYS A 30 7.23 11.02 24.56
CA LYS A 30 5.78 10.97 24.44
C LYS A 30 5.57 10.36 23.06
N VAL A 31 5.29 9.06 23.00
CA VAL A 31 5.16 8.36 21.73
C VAL A 31 3.94 8.97 21.07
N THR A 32 4.18 9.90 20.15
CA THR A 32 3.12 10.51 19.35
C THR A 32 2.58 9.36 18.52
N LYS A 33 1.44 8.81 18.92
CA LYS A 33 0.75 7.81 18.11
C LYS A 33 0.47 8.48 16.77
N LEU A 34 1.18 8.07 15.74
CA LEU A 34 0.89 8.48 14.37
C LEU A 34 -0.51 7.93 14.07
N SER A 35 -1.50 8.82 14.05
CA SER A 35 -2.82 8.46 13.57
C SER A 35 -2.70 8.22 12.07
N ILE A 36 -2.67 6.94 11.69
CA ILE A 36 -2.78 6.55 10.29
C ILE A 36 -4.23 6.81 9.90
N ASN A 37 -4.51 8.01 9.42
CA ASN A 37 -5.79 8.31 8.80
C ASN A 37 -5.85 7.59 7.45
N CYS A 38 -6.32 6.35 7.47
CA CYS A 38 -6.62 5.61 6.26
C CYS A 38 -7.93 6.20 5.72
N SER A 39 -7.82 7.33 4.99
CA SER A 39 -8.95 7.98 4.35
C SER A 39 -9.73 6.94 3.54
N SER A 40 -11.02 6.85 3.86
CA SER A 40 -12.14 6.27 3.10
C SER A 40 -11.78 5.20 2.07
N HIS A 41 -12.39 4.03 2.25
CA HIS A 41 -12.41 2.94 1.28
C HIS A 41 -13.03 3.45 -0.04
N VAL A 42 -12.24 4.11 -0.90
CA VAL A 42 -12.69 4.55 -2.22
C VAL A 42 -12.93 3.28 -3.00
N GLU A 43 -14.20 2.99 -3.28
CA GLU A 43 -14.60 1.82 -4.06
C GLU A 43 -14.15 2.03 -5.51
N ARG A 44 -12.95 1.52 -5.81
CA ARG A 44 -12.35 1.58 -7.15
C ARG A 44 -12.67 0.27 -7.87
N ASN A 45 -13.27 0.38 -9.04
CA ASN A 45 -13.60 -0.75 -9.90
C ASN A 45 -12.70 -0.70 -11.13
N PRO A 46 -11.47 -1.26 -11.04
CA PRO A 46 -10.54 -1.25 -12.16
C PRO A 46 -11.09 -2.06 -13.33
N LEU A 47 -10.63 -1.72 -14.53
CA LEU A 47 -10.93 -2.48 -15.74
C LEU A 47 -10.08 -3.76 -15.76
N TYR A 48 -10.71 -4.91 -16.02
CA TYR A 48 -10.00 -6.15 -16.23
C TYR A 48 -9.83 -6.40 -17.73
N VAL A 49 -8.58 -6.66 -18.14
CA VAL A 49 -8.27 -6.95 -19.54
C VAL A 49 -7.57 -8.29 -19.58
N VAL A 50 -8.14 -9.26 -20.28
CA VAL A 50 -7.55 -10.59 -20.40
C VAL A 50 -7.05 -10.79 -21.82
N LYS A 51 -5.76 -11.10 -21.95
CA LYS A 51 -5.07 -11.26 -23.24
C LYS A 51 -4.58 -12.69 -23.44
N ILE A 52 -4.90 -13.27 -24.59
CA ILE A 52 -4.44 -14.60 -25.01
C ILE A 52 -4.25 -14.64 -26.54
N LYS A 53 -3.11 -15.13 -27.03
CA LYS A 53 -2.81 -15.30 -28.47
C LYS A 53 -3.21 -14.09 -29.35
N GLY A 54 -2.95 -12.87 -28.88
CA GLY A 54 -3.30 -11.64 -29.61
C GLY A 54 -4.76 -11.20 -29.49
N LYS A 55 -5.66 -12.05 -29.00
CA LYS A 55 -7.03 -11.70 -28.66
C LYS A 55 -7.10 -11.06 -27.28
N THR A 56 -8.00 -10.09 -27.13
CA THR A 56 -8.22 -9.38 -25.87
C THR A 56 -9.70 -9.29 -25.58
N THR A 57 -10.09 -9.65 -24.37
CA THR A 57 -11.43 -9.35 -23.86
C THR A 57 -11.30 -8.37 -22.70
N GLN A 58 -12.32 -7.53 -22.54
CA GLN A 58 -12.37 -6.51 -21.50
C GLN A 58 -13.65 -6.71 -20.72
N ASP A 59 -13.53 -6.73 -19.40
CA ASP A 59 -14.66 -6.84 -18.50
C ASP A 59 -14.53 -5.78 -17.40
N ARG A 60 -15.60 -5.01 -17.20
CA ARG A 60 -15.71 -4.06 -16.10
C ARG A 60 -16.86 -4.51 -15.20
N PRO A 61 -16.56 -5.13 -14.05
CA PRO A 61 -17.61 -5.52 -13.13
C PRO A 61 -18.32 -4.27 -12.60
N LYS A 62 -19.65 -4.26 -12.74
CA LYS A 62 -20.50 -3.15 -12.28
C LYS A 62 -20.66 -3.13 -10.76
N SER A 63 -20.34 -4.23 -10.08
CA SER A 63 -20.43 -4.37 -8.63
C SER A 63 -19.24 -5.15 -8.07
N LYS A 64 -18.99 -5.03 -6.76
CA LYS A 64 -17.94 -5.77 -6.04
C LYS A 64 -18.10 -7.30 -6.09
N LYS A 65 -19.23 -7.83 -6.58
CA LYS A 65 -19.48 -9.27 -6.64
C LYS A 65 -18.68 -9.91 -7.78
N PHE A 66 -17.70 -10.73 -7.39
CA PHE A 66 -16.81 -11.44 -8.31
C PHE A 66 -17.50 -12.55 -9.12
N LYS A 67 -18.67 -13.02 -8.66
CA LYS A 67 -19.40 -14.18 -9.19
C LYS A 67 -19.92 -14.02 -10.62
N GLU A 68 -20.07 -12.79 -11.10
CA GLU A 68 -20.53 -12.48 -12.46
C GLU A 68 -19.40 -12.06 -13.39
N SER A 69 -18.16 -11.99 -12.88
CA SER A 69 -17.02 -11.53 -13.65
C SER A 69 -16.41 -12.65 -14.49
N PHE A 70 -15.90 -12.28 -15.65
CA PHE A 70 -15.12 -13.14 -16.54
C PHE A 70 -13.97 -13.89 -15.84
N LEU A 71 -13.45 -13.32 -14.74
CA LEU A 71 -12.36 -13.89 -13.96
C LEU A 71 -12.76 -15.13 -13.16
N SER A 72 -14.04 -15.28 -12.82
CA SER A 72 -14.52 -16.42 -12.04
C SER A 72 -14.32 -17.77 -12.75
N GLU A 73 -14.35 -17.75 -14.09
CA GLU A 73 -14.16 -18.93 -14.93
C GLU A 73 -12.66 -19.21 -15.22
N LEU A 74 -11.75 -18.28 -14.88
CA LEU A 74 -10.32 -18.44 -15.10
C LEU A 74 -9.67 -19.29 -14.02
N LYS A 75 -9.03 -20.40 -14.43
CA LYS A 75 -8.15 -21.16 -13.53
C LYS A 75 -6.80 -20.45 -13.35
N PRO A 76 -6.25 -20.38 -12.12
CA PRO A 76 -4.96 -19.75 -11.86
C PRO A 76 -3.81 -20.31 -12.69
N GLU A 77 -3.82 -21.62 -12.97
CA GLU A 77 -2.79 -22.32 -13.76
C GLU A 77 -2.62 -21.80 -15.18
N TRP A 78 -3.69 -21.20 -15.73
CA TRP A 78 -3.71 -20.64 -17.08
C TRP A 78 -3.05 -19.27 -17.15
N ILE A 79 -2.84 -18.60 -16.01
CA ILE A 79 -2.24 -17.27 -15.95
C ILE A 79 -0.74 -17.39 -16.19
N LYS A 80 -0.24 -16.60 -17.13
CA LYS A 80 1.19 -16.43 -17.38
C LYS A 80 1.75 -15.30 -16.54
N THR A 81 1.06 -14.15 -16.53
CA THR A 81 1.48 -12.97 -15.76
C THR A 81 0.31 -12.01 -15.59
N THR A 82 0.32 -11.25 -14.50
CA THR A 82 -0.57 -10.12 -14.27
C THR A 82 0.25 -8.82 -14.27
N LYS A 83 -0.29 -7.77 -14.89
CA LYS A 83 0.32 -6.43 -14.89
C LYS A 83 -0.73 -5.42 -14.43
N ILE A 84 -0.33 -4.52 -13.56
CA ILE A 84 -1.20 -3.48 -13.02
C ILE A 84 -0.82 -2.16 -13.67
N LEU A 85 -1.75 -1.56 -14.40
CA LEU A 85 -1.60 -0.22 -14.95
C LEU A 85 -2.34 0.76 -14.04
N LYS A 86 -1.61 1.72 -13.50
CA LYS A 86 -2.17 2.83 -12.73
C LYS A 86 -3.03 3.72 -13.64
N ALA A 87 -3.91 4.52 -13.03
CA ALA A 87 -4.89 5.37 -13.70
C ALA A 87 -4.35 6.13 -14.92
N SER A 88 -3.20 6.82 -14.83
CA SER A 88 -2.63 7.58 -15.96
C SER A 88 -2.35 6.68 -17.18
N LYS A 89 -1.54 5.64 -17.00
CA LYS A 89 -1.19 4.67 -18.06
C LYS A 89 -2.41 3.89 -18.57
N GLY A 90 -3.39 3.66 -17.69
CA GLY A 90 -4.66 3.03 -18.03
C GLY A 90 -5.49 3.92 -18.96
N LEU A 91 -5.64 5.20 -18.58
CA LEU A 91 -6.39 6.20 -19.34
C LEU A 91 -5.80 6.44 -20.73
N GLU A 92 -4.46 6.48 -20.83
CA GLU A 92 -3.76 6.63 -22.11
C GLU A 92 -4.04 5.47 -23.09
N LYS A 93 -4.16 4.23 -22.59
CA LYS A 93 -4.31 3.03 -23.43
C LYS A 93 -5.74 2.57 -23.66
N TYR A 94 -6.61 2.77 -22.67
CA TYR A 94 -7.96 2.20 -22.63
C TYR A 94 -9.04 3.28 -22.41
N GLY A 95 -8.65 4.56 -22.35
CA GLY A 95 -9.55 5.69 -22.25
C GLY A 95 -10.25 5.81 -20.89
N SER A 96 -11.38 6.51 -20.88
CA SER A 96 -12.13 6.88 -19.68
C SER A 96 -12.61 5.69 -18.84
N ILE A 97 -12.76 4.51 -19.45
CA ILE A 97 -13.18 3.27 -18.78
C ILE A 97 -12.12 2.80 -17.77
N ALA A 98 -10.86 3.14 -18.02
CA ALA A 98 -9.70 2.79 -17.21
C ALA A 98 -9.30 3.86 -16.18
N LYS A 99 -10.21 4.79 -15.85
CA LYS A 99 -9.98 5.85 -14.86
C LYS A 99 -9.50 5.31 -13.50
N ASP A 100 -10.02 4.15 -13.10
CA ASP A 100 -9.66 3.50 -11.83
C ASP A 100 -8.41 2.60 -11.92
N GLY A 101 -7.75 2.59 -13.09
CA GLY A 101 -6.65 1.69 -13.43
C GLY A 101 -7.11 0.44 -14.18
N VAL A 102 -6.13 -0.37 -14.60
CA VAL A 102 -6.35 -1.59 -15.38
C VAL A 102 -5.55 -2.75 -14.79
N ILE A 103 -6.19 -3.90 -14.65
CA ILE A 103 -5.54 -5.15 -14.33
C ILE A 103 -5.48 -5.99 -15.60
N LEU A 104 -4.28 -6.07 -16.18
CA LEU A 104 -4.00 -6.85 -17.37
C LEU A 104 -3.58 -8.27 -16.99
N VAL A 105 -4.40 -9.25 -17.33
CA VAL A 105 -4.11 -10.67 -17.14
C VAL A 105 -3.69 -11.26 -18.48
N ILE A 106 -2.47 -11.79 -18.55
CA ILE A 106 -1.95 -12.46 -19.73
C ILE A 106 -1.97 -13.95 -19.47
N LEU A 107 -2.65 -14.70 -20.34
CA LEU A 107 -2.79 -16.14 -20.22
C LEU A 107 -1.71 -16.88 -21.03
N LYS A 108 -1.48 -18.15 -20.67
CA LYS A 108 -0.62 -19.07 -21.41
C LYS A 108 -1.27 -19.43 -22.75
N ASN A 109 -0.46 -19.71 -23.76
CA ASN A 109 -0.98 -20.08 -25.07
C ASN A 109 -1.65 -21.47 -25.07
N ASP A 110 -1.17 -22.38 -24.22
CA ASP A 110 -1.62 -23.77 -24.18
C ASP A 110 -2.96 -23.91 -23.45
N SER A 111 -3.32 -22.95 -22.61
CA SER A 111 -4.60 -22.97 -21.90
C SER A 111 -5.80 -22.74 -22.81
N TRP A 112 -5.61 -22.17 -24.00
CA TRP A 112 -6.71 -21.95 -24.97
C TRP A 112 -7.45 -23.25 -25.28
N LYS A 113 -6.72 -24.35 -25.49
CA LYS A 113 -7.31 -25.66 -25.81
C LYS A 113 -8.07 -26.28 -24.63
N LYS A 114 -7.78 -25.84 -23.40
CA LYS A 114 -8.37 -26.36 -22.15
C LYS A 114 -9.62 -25.58 -21.71
N MET A 115 -9.92 -24.46 -22.36
CA MET A 115 -11.08 -23.61 -22.05
C MET A 115 -12.35 -24.12 -22.74
N SER A 116 -13.51 -23.87 -22.13
CA SER A 116 -14.81 -24.17 -22.75
C SER A 116 -15.01 -23.34 -24.03
N THR A 117 -15.74 -23.90 -24.99
CA THR A 117 -16.05 -23.21 -26.26
C THR A 117 -16.83 -21.91 -26.04
N GLU A 118 -17.74 -21.91 -25.07
CA GLU A 118 -18.51 -20.73 -24.68
C GLU A 118 -17.61 -19.59 -24.18
N PHE A 119 -16.62 -19.91 -23.36
CA PHE A 119 -15.64 -18.93 -22.87
C PHE A 119 -14.74 -18.40 -24.00
N GLN A 120 -14.28 -19.29 -24.89
CA GLN A 120 -13.49 -18.90 -26.06
C GLN A 120 -14.23 -17.91 -26.98
N ASN A 121 -15.56 -18.06 -27.11
CA ASN A 121 -16.40 -17.17 -27.92
C ASN A 121 -16.49 -15.74 -27.36
N ARG A 122 -16.15 -15.50 -26.08
CA ARG A 122 -16.10 -14.17 -25.46
C ARG A 122 -14.83 -13.37 -25.83
N PHE A 123 -13.85 -14.01 -26.46
CA PHE A 123 -12.64 -13.36 -26.99
C PHE A 123 -12.74 -13.02 -28.49
N LYS A 124 -13.97 -12.96 -29.04
CA LYS A 124 -14.20 -12.60 -30.45
C LYS A 124 -13.69 -11.21 -30.78
#